data_AF-A0A7C5HBG9-F1
#
_entry.id   AF-A0A7C5HBG9-F1
#
_cell.length_a   1.000
_cell.length_b   1.000
_cell.length_c   1.000
_cell.angle_alpha   90.00
_cell.angle_beta   90.00
_cell.angle_gamma   90.00
#
_symmetry.space_group_name_H-M   'P 1'
#
loop_
_entity.id
_entity.type
_entity.pdbx_description
1 polymer ?
#
loop_
_entity_poly.entity_id
_entity_poly.type
_entity_poly.pdbx_seq_one_letter_code
_entity_poly.pdbx_strand_id
1 'polypeptide(L)'
;MFNGVKMKDDTKVNIRRIIIGVIILLIALLLLVSVSVEINLIFEDYQILKEADLTFWQVLRIDLPEDIKNPIGTFGAFFSFWLIYIFGKFFSISLLLGIGLIGFFSVFLKDEKHIFWKTVFFVIFSFFFNLLLFIINEETIAQAGIVPLSVYNFFNSIFNSTGTAIISIVVIIACLLIIFEVENVKFFFFFLGRIVLNFFKLIFKKRKKKLPQIKKEKREKIKAGKKEISPQIEPFIEESERSPNIIDHASSENSDKERRVVKPIIPKRKLTQDRSEIPDEPTRFYEKPDVESFLNSIKTNKRDREEIEENIKIVSKILERKLAEFNVDAEVINVNIGPIITQYEIKPAPGVKVSKFHSLADDLALAIKAKSIRVQAPIPGRGLVGIEIPNINRDTIFLKDVMLSDQMKSADSILTIALGKDISGNPVVADLNIMP
;
A
#
# COMPACT_ATOMS: atom_id res chain seq x y z
N MET A 1 -15.30 -35.55 -11.25
CA MET A 1 -15.72 -34.98 -12.56
C MET A 1 -16.17 -33.51 -12.48
N PHE A 2 -16.17 -32.83 -11.32
CA PHE A 2 -16.67 -31.45 -11.17
C PHE A 2 -15.60 -30.33 -11.21
N ASN A 3 -14.30 -30.66 -11.25
CA ASN A 3 -13.23 -29.64 -11.32
C ASN A 3 -13.03 -29.02 -12.72
N GLY A 4 -13.65 -29.57 -13.76
CA GLY A 4 -13.53 -29.06 -15.14
C GLY A 4 -14.39 -27.83 -15.45
N VAL A 5 -15.48 -27.61 -14.70
CA VAL A 5 -16.41 -26.50 -14.96
C VAL A 5 -15.90 -25.18 -14.36
N LYS A 6 -15.38 -25.22 -13.13
CA LYS A 6 -14.85 -24.03 -12.42
C LYS A 6 -13.60 -23.45 -13.09
N MET A 7 -12.70 -24.30 -13.59
CA MET A 7 -11.50 -23.84 -14.33
C MET A 7 -11.83 -23.20 -15.69
N LYS A 8 -12.96 -23.58 -16.32
CA LYS A 8 -13.38 -23.04 -17.62
C LYS A 8 -13.98 -21.63 -17.50
N ASP A 9 -14.64 -21.34 -16.37
CA ASP A 9 -15.18 -20.01 -16.11
C ASP A 9 -14.09 -19.01 -15.67
N ASP A 10 -13.16 -19.41 -14.81
CA ASP A 10 -12.03 -18.54 -14.41
C ASP A 10 -11.11 -18.19 -15.60
N THR A 11 -10.92 -19.11 -16.55
CA THR A 11 -10.14 -18.83 -17.77
C THR A 11 -10.87 -17.90 -18.73
N LYS A 12 -12.19 -18.06 -18.93
CA LYS A 12 -13.00 -17.15 -19.76
C LYS A 12 -13.08 -15.74 -19.20
N VAL A 13 -13.24 -15.58 -17.88
CA VAL A 13 -13.26 -14.26 -17.22
C VAL A 13 -11.92 -13.54 -17.39
N ASN A 14 -10.81 -14.26 -17.28
CA ASN A 14 -9.47 -13.70 -17.49
C ASN A 14 -9.24 -13.27 -18.95
N ILE A 15 -9.65 -14.08 -19.93
CA ILE A 15 -9.51 -13.74 -21.36
C ILE A 15 -10.33 -12.48 -21.71
N ARG A 16 -11.58 -12.40 -21.23
CA ARG A 16 -12.44 -11.22 -21.48
C ARG A 16 -11.83 -9.94 -20.91
N ARG A 17 -11.28 -9.98 -19.70
CA ARG A 17 -10.59 -8.84 -19.07
C ARG A 17 -9.35 -8.40 -19.85
N ILE A 18 -8.55 -9.35 -20.32
CA ILE A 18 -7.35 -9.07 -21.12
C ILE A 18 -7.76 -8.41 -22.44
N ILE A 19 -8.76 -8.95 -23.14
CA ILE A 19 -9.26 -8.38 -24.41
C ILE A 19 -9.75 -6.94 -24.19
N ILE A 20 -10.55 -6.71 -23.15
CA ILE A 20 -11.04 -5.36 -22.81
C ILE A 20 -9.86 -4.42 -22.50
N GLY A 21 -8.88 -4.88 -21.72
CA GLY A 21 -7.68 -4.10 -21.38
C GLY A 21 -6.84 -3.72 -22.59
N VAL A 22 -6.64 -4.65 -23.53
CA VAL A 22 -5.91 -4.41 -24.80
C VAL A 22 -6.67 -3.39 -25.66
N ILE A 23 -8.00 -3.50 -25.77
CA ILE A 23 -8.82 -2.54 -26.52
C ILE A 23 -8.71 -1.13 -25.91
N ILE A 24 -8.83 -1.01 -24.58
CA ILE A 24 -8.72 0.28 -23.88
C ILE A 24 -7.33 0.89 -24.09
N LEU A 25 -6.27 0.08 -23.95
CA LEU A 25 -4.89 0.54 -24.14
C LEU A 25 -4.65 1.02 -25.58
N LEU A 26 -5.16 0.29 -26.58
CA LEU A 26 -5.03 0.64 -27.99
C LEU A 26 -5.77 1.94 -28.31
N ILE A 27 -7.02 2.09 -27.86
CA ILE A 27 -7.79 3.32 -28.06
C ILE A 27 -7.10 4.52 -27.40
N ALA A 28 -6.63 4.36 -26.16
CA ALA A 28 -5.93 5.42 -25.45
C ALA A 28 -4.66 5.86 -26.19
N LEU A 29 -3.88 4.91 -26.74
CA LEU A 29 -2.65 5.20 -27.48
C LEU A 29 -2.93 5.91 -28.80
N LEU A 30 -3.95 5.47 -29.56
CA LEU A 30 -4.37 6.16 -30.78
C LEU A 30 -4.80 7.60 -30.49
N LEU A 31 -5.69 7.80 -29.51
CA LEU A 31 -6.16 9.13 -29.16
C LEU A 31 -5.05 10.03 -28.61
N LEU A 32 -4.05 9.45 -27.93
CA LEU A 32 -2.91 10.22 -27.42
C LEU A 32 -2.02 10.74 -28.57
N VAL A 33 -1.80 9.93 -29.60
CA VAL A 33 -1.12 10.37 -30.83
C VAL A 33 -1.95 11.46 -31.52
N SER A 34 -3.27 11.30 -31.56
CA SER A 34 -4.17 12.27 -32.18
C SER A 34 -4.22 13.64 -31.48
N VAL A 35 -4.32 13.66 -30.14
CA VAL A 35 -4.37 14.88 -29.32
C VAL A 35 -3.00 15.60 -29.24
N SER A 36 -1.90 14.91 -29.56
CA SER A 36 -0.55 15.49 -29.53
C SER A 36 -0.31 16.52 -30.64
N VAL A 37 -1.10 16.47 -31.73
CA VAL A 37 -1.05 17.43 -32.85
C VAL A 37 -1.32 18.86 -32.38
N GLU A 38 -0.86 19.86 -33.14
CA GLU A 38 -1.15 21.26 -32.87
C GLU A 38 -2.66 21.52 -32.81
N ILE A 39 -3.07 22.40 -31.88
CA ILE A 39 -4.49 22.67 -31.61
C ILE A 39 -5.17 23.21 -32.88
N ASN A 40 -4.53 24.14 -33.58
CA ASN A 40 -5.11 24.75 -34.79
C ASN A 40 -5.43 23.70 -35.88
N LEU A 41 -4.52 22.75 -36.10
CA LEU A 41 -4.72 21.67 -37.07
C LEU A 41 -5.91 20.77 -36.69
N ILE A 42 -6.10 20.48 -35.40
CA ILE A 42 -7.23 19.67 -34.92
C ILE A 42 -8.57 20.40 -35.17
N PHE A 43 -8.59 21.73 -34.99
CA PHE A 43 -9.77 22.53 -35.27
C PHE A 43 -10.05 22.63 -36.78
N GLU A 44 -9.02 22.80 -37.61
CA GLU A 44 -9.14 22.76 -39.08
C GLU A 44 -9.71 21.42 -39.55
N ASP A 45 -9.11 20.31 -39.13
CA ASP A 45 -9.57 18.96 -39.50
C ASP A 45 -11.02 18.71 -39.07
N TYR A 46 -11.45 19.24 -37.92
CA TYR A 46 -12.83 19.12 -37.47
C TYR A 46 -13.81 19.99 -38.29
N GLN A 47 -13.39 21.18 -38.77
CA GLN A 47 -14.25 21.96 -39.67
C GLN A 47 -14.46 21.24 -41.00
N ILE A 48 -13.40 20.64 -41.57
CA ILE A 48 -13.51 19.81 -42.79
C ILE A 48 -14.54 18.69 -42.59
N LEU A 49 -14.47 18.00 -41.44
CA LEU A 49 -15.44 16.97 -41.06
C LEU A 49 -16.88 17.49 -40.95
N LYS A 50 -17.04 18.68 -40.37
CA LYS A 50 -18.34 19.32 -40.15
C LYS A 50 -18.96 19.79 -41.48
N GLU A 51 -18.16 20.32 -42.39
CA GLU A 51 -18.59 20.75 -43.72
C GLU A 51 -19.00 19.57 -44.61
N ALA A 52 -18.37 18.41 -44.41
CA ALA A 52 -18.72 17.17 -45.10
C ALA A 52 -20.05 16.52 -44.61
N ASP A 53 -20.78 17.16 -43.68
CA ASP A 53 -22.02 16.66 -43.05
C ASP A 53 -21.91 15.22 -42.51
N LEU A 54 -20.71 14.85 -42.05
CA LEU A 54 -20.46 13.52 -41.52
C LEU A 54 -21.04 13.41 -40.11
N THR A 55 -22.14 12.67 -39.98
CA THR A 55 -22.70 12.24 -38.69
C THR A 55 -21.74 11.31 -37.95
N PHE A 56 -21.91 11.17 -36.63
CA PHE A 56 -21.08 10.31 -35.76
C PHE A 56 -20.81 8.90 -36.34
N TRP A 57 -21.82 8.30 -36.98
CA TRP A 57 -21.71 6.96 -37.58
C TRP A 57 -21.00 6.94 -38.94
N GLN A 58 -20.94 8.07 -39.64
CA GLN A 58 -20.27 8.21 -40.93
C GLN A 58 -18.76 8.48 -40.78
N VAL A 59 -18.31 9.00 -39.63
CA VAL A 59 -16.87 9.11 -39.28
C VAL A 59 -16.15 7.75 -39.28
N LEU A 60 -16.91 6.65 -39.14
CA LEU A 60 -16.40 5.27 -39.19
C LEU A 60 -16.40 4.64 -40.60
N ARG A 61 -16.88 5.35 -41.64
CA ARG A 61 -16.88 4.86 -43.03
C ARG A 61 -15.53 5.10 -43.70
N ILE A 62 -15.25 4.40 -44.81
CA ILE A 62 -13.93 4.36 -45.48
C ILE A 62 -13.76 5.48 -46.52
N ASP A 63 -14.85 6.11 -46.98
CA ASP A 63 -14.81 7.24 -47.91
C ASP A 63 -14.59 8.54 -47.13
N LEU A 64 -13.34 8.98 -47.06
CA LEU A 64 -12.87 10.04 -46.17
C LEU A 64 -12.32 11.23 -46.99
N PRO A 65 -12.44 12.47 -46.50
CA PRO A 65 -11.79 13.62 -47.13
C PRO A 65 -10.27 13.44 -47.17
N GLU A 66 -9.63 13.66 -48.34
CA GLU A 66 -8.18 13.48 -48.52
C GLU A 66 -7.32 14.46 -47.71
N ASP A 67 -7.92 15.52 -47.15
CA ASP A 67 -7.22 16.67 -46.58
C ASP A 67 -6.97 16.61 -45.07
N ILE A 68 -7.33 15.50 -44.39
CA ILE A 68 -7.19 15.41 -42.93
C ILE A 68 -5.74 15.16 -42.54
N LYS A 69 -5.19 16.09 -41.75
CA LYS A 69 -3.78 16.06 -41.32
C LYS A 69 -3.57 15.25 -40.04
N ASN A 70 -4.63 14.95 -39.29
CA ASN A 70 -4.54 14.13 -38.09
C ASN A 70 -3.95 12.74 -38.41
N PRO A 71 -2.91 12.29 -37.70
CA PRO A 71 -2.21 11.04 -37.99
C PRO A 71 -3.07 9.77 -37.80
N ILE A 72 -4.20 9.88 -37.10
CA ILE A 72 -5.17 8.79 -36.89
C ILE A 72 -6.35 8.88 -37.88
N GLY A 73 -6.35 9.87 -38.76
CA GLY A 73 -7.44 10.14 -39.72
C GLY A 73 -8.66 10.80 -39.08
N THR A 74 -9.82 10.63 -39.70
CA THR A 74 -11.11 11.21 -39.25
C THR A 74 -11.48 10.86 -37.82
N PHE A 75 -11.26 9.60 -37.43
CA PHE A 75 -11.50 9.12 -36.08
C PHE A 75 -10.69 9.96 -35.09
N GLY A 76 -9.40 10.12 -35.36
CA GLY A 76 -8.53 10.98 -34.58
C GLY A 76 -9.06 12.40 -34.50
N ALA A 77 -9.23 13.06 -35.65
CA ALA A 77 -9.67 14.45 -35.75
C ALA A 77 -10.96 14.72 -34.96
N PHE A 78 -11.96 13.85 -35.11
CA PHE A 78 -13.24 13.98 -34.40
C PHE A 78 -13.06 13.88 -32.89
N PHE A 79 -12.44 12.80 -32.39
CA PHE A 79 -12.34 12.58 -30.95
C PHE A 79 -11.33 13.51 -30.28
N SER A 80 -10.23 13.87 -30.95
CA SER A 80 -9.26 14.83 -30.42
C SER A 80 -9.87 16.22 -30.29
N PHE A 81 -10.72 16.64 -31.23
CA PHE A 81 -11.44 17.91 -31.14
C PHE A 81 -12.32 17.94 -29.88
N TRP A 82 -13.20 16.96 -29.70
CA TRP A 82 -14.10 16.93 -28.54
C TRP A 82 -13.36 16.80 -27.21
N LEU A 83 -12.29 16.01 -27.17
CA LEU A 83 -11.43 15.93 -25.98
C LEU A 83 -10.82 17.29 -25.65
N ILE A 84 -10.19 17.96 -26.62
CA ILE A 84 -9.58 19.28 -26.39
C ILE A 84 -10.63 20.34 -26.07
N TYR A 85 -11.78 20.33 -26.74
CA TYR A 85 -12.86 21.29 -26.51
C TYR A 85 -13.44 21.18 -25.09
N ILE A 86 -13.70 19.96 -24.61
CA ILE A 86 -14.30 19.73 -23.30
C ILE A 86 -13.25 19.84 -22.18
N PHE A 87 -12.10 19.18 -22.37
CA PHE A 87 -11.12 18.95 -21.32
C PHE A 87 -9.86 19.80 -21.47
N GLY A 88 -9.61 20.43 -22.61
CA GLY A 88 -8.36 21.14 -22.89
C GLY A 88 -7.23 20.18 -23.23
N LYS A 89 -6.19 20.68 -23.90
CA LYS A 89 -5.12 19.82 -24.44
C LYS A 89 -4.36 19.08 -23.35
N PHE A 90 -3.87 19.81 -22.34
CA PHE A 90 -3.03 19.24 -21.29
C PHE A 90 -3.76 18.21 -20.41
N PHE A 91 -5.01 18.50 -20.01
CA PHE A 91 -5.79 17.56 -19.22
C PHE A 91 -6.24 16.36 -20.08
N SER A 92 -6.57 16.54 -21.37
CA SER A 92 -6.88 15.43 -22.29
C SER A 92 -5.72 14.44 -22.40
N ILE A 93 -4.48 14.92 -22.57
CA ILE A 93 -3.29 14.05 -22.65
C ILE A 93 -3.16 13.23 -21.37
N SER A 94 -3.30 13.86 -20.20
CA SER A 94 -3.13 13.17 -18.94
C SER A 94 -4.28 12.23 -18.60
N LEU A 95 -5.52 12.56 -18.99
CA LEU A 95 -6.68 11.68 -18.91
C LEU A 95 -6.45 10.41 -19.74
N LEU A 96 -5.96 10.55 -20.97
CA LEU A 96 -5.64 9.43 -21.85
C LEU A 96 -4.48 8.57 -21.32
N LEU A 97 -3.46 9.19 -20.72
CA LEU A 97 -2.40 8.45 -20.01
C LEU A 97 -2.97 7.63 -18.84
N GLY A 98 -3.87 8.21 -18.05
CA GLY A 98 -4.56 7.50 -16.97
C GLY A 98 -5.36 6.30 -17.48
N ILE A 99 -6.18 6.49 -18.52
CA ILE A 99 -6.96 5.42 -19.13
C ILE A 99 -6.05 4.33 -19.73
N GLY A 100 -4.95 4.73 -20.38
CA GLY A 100 -3.95 3.82 -20.91
C GLY A 100 -3.30 2.97 -19.81
N LEU A 101 -2.97 3.56 -18.66
CA LEU A 101 -2.46 2.82 -17.51
C LEU A 101 -3.47 1.82 -16.96
N ILE A 102 -4.77 2.15 -16.93
CA ILE A 102 -5.83 1.19 -16.56
C ILE A 102 -5.83 0.02 -17.54
N GLY A 103 -5.79 0.29 -18.86
CA GLY A 103 -5.73 -0.73 -19.90
C GLY A 103 -4.53 -1.65 -19.72
N PHE A 104 -3.33 -1.06 -19.55
CA PHE A 104 -2.09 -1.79 -19.30
C PHE A 104 -2.18 -2.68 -18.06
N PHE A 105 -2.58 -2.12 -16.92
CA PHE A 105 -2.68 -2.90 -15.69
C PHE A 105 -3.79 -3.96 -15.73
N SER A 106 -4.88 -3.72 -16.45
CA SER A 106 -5.92 -4.74 -16.68
C SER A 106 -5.39 -5.97 -17.43
N VAL A 107 -4.37 -5.78 -18.28
CA VAL A 107 -3.72 -6.85 -19.05
C VAL A 107 -2.64 -7.57 -18.24
N PHE A 108 -1.79 -6.82 -17.52
CA PHE A 108 -0.57 -7.37 -16.92
C PHE A 108 -0.65 -7.67 -15.41
N LEU A 109 -1.52 -6.98 -14.66
CA LEU A 109 -1.63 -7.14 -13.21
C LEU A 109 -2.99 -7.75 -12.82
N LYS A 110 -2.93 -8.95 -12.22
CA LYS A 110 -4.10 -9.69 -11.76
C LYS A 110 -4.56 -9.11 -10.41
N ASP A 111 -5.82 -8.68 -10.36
CA ASP A 111 -6.56 -8.33 -9.14
C ASP A 111 -5.87 -7.47 -8.07
N GLU A 112 -5.47 -6.26 -8.44
CA GLU A 112 -5.31 -5.21 -7.42
C GLU A 112 -6.46 -4.20 -7.49
N LYS A 113 -7.41 -4.30 -6.56
CA LYS A 113 -8.45 -3.28 -6.31
C LYS A 113 -7.85 -1.87 -6.11
N HIS A 114 -6.58 -1.80 -5.72
CA HIS A 114 -5.85 -0.54 -5.51
C HIS A 114 -5.49 0.18 -6.80
N ILE A 115 -5.28 -0.53 -7.92
CA ILE A 115 -4.86 0.09 -9.18
C ILE A 115 -5.92 1.03 -9.72
N PHE A 116 -7.19 0.60 -9.72
CA PHE A 116 -8.30 1.42 -10.19
C PHE A 116 -8.35 2.76 -9.44
N TRP A 117 -8.29 2.71 -8.10
CA TRP A 117 -8.29 3.91 -7.28
C TRP A 117 -7.03 4.77 -7.50
N LYS A 118 -5.85 4.18 -7.65
CA LYS A 118 -4.61 4.90 -7.97
C LYS A 118 -4.74 5.67 -9.29
N THR A 119 -5.40 5.09 -10.30
CA THR A 119 -5.65 5.82 -11.55
C THR A 119 -6.69 6.92 -11.39
N VAL A 120 -7.77 6.69 -10.63
CA VAL A 120 -8.75 7.74 -10.31
C VAL A 120 -8.06 8.93 -9.63
N PHE A 121 -7.20 8.67 -8.64
CA PHE A 121 -6.43 9.72 -7.98
C PHE A 121 -5.41 10.39 -8.90
N PHE A 122 -4.81 9.67 -9.86
CA PHE A 122 -3.94 10.28 -10.88
C PHE A 122 -4.69 11.26 -11.79
N VAL A 123 -5.92 10.91 -12.20
CA VAL A 123 -6.77 11.81 -13.00
C VAL A 123 -7.15 13.05 -12.18
N ILE A 124 -7.54 12.88 -10.91
CA ILE A 124 -7.85 14.00 -10.01
C ILE A 124 -6.60 14.89 -9.81
N PHE A 125 -5.45 14.29 -9.52
CA PHE A 125 -4.17 14.98 -9.41
C PHE A 125 -3.90 15.84 -10.66
N SER A 126 -4.04 15.26 -11.84
CA SER A 126 -3.78 15.95 -13.11
C SER A 126 -4.75 17.11 -13.37
N PHE A 127 -6.01 16.94 -12.99
CA PHE A 127 -7.02 17.99 -13.11
C PHE A 127 -6.67 19.20 -12.25
N PHE A 128 -6.36 19.00 -10.97
CA PHE A 128 -5.99 20.09 -10.06
C PHE A 128 -4.62 20.67 -10.38
N PHE A 129 -3.69 19.87 -10.92
CA PHE A 129 -2.42 20.37 -11.42
C PHE A 129 -2.62 21.32 -12.62
N ASN A 130 -3.51 20.99 -13.56
CA ASN A 130 -3.89 21.90 -14.65
C ASN A 130 -4.52 23.18 -14.14
N LEU A 131 -5.41 23.09 -13.14
CA LEU A 131 -6.05 24.25 -12.55
C LEU A 131 -5.04 25.18 -11.87
N LEU A 132 -4.00 24.62 -11.24
CA LEU A 132 -2.88 25.38 -10.69
C LEU A 132 -2.05 26.06 -11.80
N LEU A 133 -1.84 25.40 -12.94
CA LEU A 133 -1.13 25.99 -14.08
C LEU A 133 -1.86 27.21 -14.65
N PHE A 134 -3.20 27.20 -14.70
CA PHE A 134 -3.99 28.35 -15.14
C PHE A 134 -3.76 29.60 -14.28
N ILE A 135 -3.51 29.41 -12.99
CA ILE A 135 -3.20 30.51 -12.06
C ILE A 135 -1.80 31.08 -12.31
N ILE A 136 -0.85 30.22 -12.70
CA ILE A 136 0.55 30.59 -12.90
C ILE A 136 0.77 31.23 -14.28
N ASN A 137 0.06 30.77 -15.31
CA ASN A 137 0.24 31.24 -16.68
C ASN A 137 -1.11 31.51 -17.37
N GLU A 138 -1.42 32.78 -17.63
CA GLU A 138 -2.66 33.17 -18.30
C GLU A 138 -2.78 32.62 -19.73
N GLU A 139 -1.66 32.37 -20.43
CA GLU A 139 -1.70 31.75 -21.78
C GLU A 139 -2.29 30.34 -21.77
N THR A 140 -2.21 29.64 -20.62
CA THR A 140 -2.77 28.30 -20.49
C THR A 140 -4.29 28.30 -20.36
N ILE A 141 -4.89 29.43 -19.98
CA ILE A 141 -6.36 29.61 -19.95
C ILE A 141 -6.92 29.55 -21.36
N ALA A 142 -6.20 30.08 -22.36
CA ALA A 142 -6.63 30.03 -23.76
C ALA A 142 -6.68 28.60 -24.32
N GLN A 143 -5.97 27.67 -23.71
CA GLN A 143 -5.97 26.24 -24.07
C GLN A 143 -6.82 25.40 -23.10
N ALA A 144 -7.52 26.05 -22.16
CA ALA A 144 -8.42 25.38 -21.25
C ALA A 144 -9.67 24.90 -21.98
N GLY A 145 -10.07 23.66 -21.71
CA GLY A 145 -11.38 23.18 -22.11
C GLY A 145 -12.49 23.77 -21.25
N ILE A 146 -13.73 23.57 -21.67
CA ILE A 146 -14.92 24.05 -20.95
C ILE A 146 -14.92 23.60 -19.49
N VAL A 147 -14.60 22.33 -19.22
CA VAL A 147 -14.72 21.76 -17.87
C VAL A 147 -13.66 22.34 -16.93
N PRO A 148 -12.34 22.29 -17.23
CA PRO A 148 -11.35 22.92 -16.37
C PRO A 148 -11.58 24.43 -16.16
N LEU A 149 -12.00 25.15 -17.21
CA LEU A 149 -12.25 26.58 -17.11
C LEU A 149 -13.46 26.89 -16.22
N SER A 150 -14.55 26.14 -16.36
CA SER A 150 -15.75 26.31 -15.52
C SER A 150 -15.45 26.04 -14.05
N VAL A 151 -14.67 25.00 -13.76
CA VAL A 151 -14.27 24.67 -12.39
C VAL A 151 -13.30 25.71 -11.84
N TYR A 152 -12.33 26.17 -12.63
CA TYR A 152 -11.46 27.27 -12.25
C TYR A 152 -12.27 28.52 -11.88
N ASN A 153 -13.21 28.93 -12.73
CA ASN A 153 -14.06 30.10 -12.49
C ASN A 153 -14.91 29.94 -11.22
N PHE A 154 -15.45 28.75 -10.98
CA PHE A 154 -16.22 28.44 -9.77
C PHE A 154 -15.37 28.61 -8.51
N PHE A 155 -14.18 28.00 -8.46
CA PHE A 155 -13.28 28.13 -7.30
C PHE A 155 -12.76 29.57 -7.15
N ASN A 156 -12.40 30.22 -8.26
CA ASN A 156 -11.91 31.60 -8.25
C ASN A 156 -12.99 32.58 -7.76
N SER A 157 -14.27 32.34 -8.07
CA SER A 157 -15.38 33.14 -7.57
C SER A 157 -15.59 33.02 -6.06
N ILE A 158 -15.28 31.86 -5.46
CA ILE A 158 -15.52 31.60 -4.04
C ILE A 158 -14.29 31.98 -3.20
N PHE A 159 -13.09 31.61 -3.67
CA PHE A 159 -11.85 31.65 -2.90
C PHE A 159 -10.79 32.61 -3.45
N ASN A 160 -11.09 33.30 -4.56
CA ASN A 160 -10.12 34.09 -5.33
C ASN A 160 -8.93 33.22 -5.82
N SER A 161 -7.97 33.83 -6.52
CA SER A 161 -6.87 33.09 -7.16
C SER A 161 -5.97 32.43 -6.11
N THR A 162 -5.63 33.15 -5.05
CA THR A 162 -4.78 32.65 -3.96
C THR A 162 -5.41 31.47 -3.23
N GLY A 163 -6.70 31.55 -2.87
CA GLY A 163 -7.37 30.45 -2.17
C GLY A 163 -7.55 29.22 -3.07
N THR A 164 -7.85 29.44 -4.36
CA THR A 164 -7.93 28.37 -5.36
C THR A 164 -6.59 27.65 -5.54
N ALA A 165 -5.48 28.40 -5.54
CA ALA A 165 -4.13 27.82 -5.58
C ALA A 165 -3.84 26.94 -4.36
N ILE A 166 -4.16 27.44 -3.15
CA ILE A 166 -3.94 26.69 -1.90
C ILE A 166 -4.75 25.38 -1.91
N ILE A 167 -6.04 25.43 -2.27
CA ILE A 167 -6.89 24.23 -2.34
C ILE A 167 -6.33 23.24 -3.35
N SER A 168 -5.92 23.72 -4.53
CA SER A 168 -5.34 22.86 -5.57
C SER A 168 -4.05 22.18 -5.09
N ILE A 169 -3.16 22.91 -4.42
CA ILE A 169 -1.92 22.36 -3.84
C ILE A 169 -2.24 21.28 -2.79
N VAL A 170 -3.20 21.53 -1.89
CA VAL A 170 -3.58 20.56 -0.85
C VAL A 170 -4.14 19.29 -1.48
N VAL A 171 -5.02 19.40 -2.49
CA VAL A 171 -5.59 18.25 -3.20
C VAL A 171 -4.50 17.49 -3.97
N ILE A 172 -3.58 18.20 -4.62
CA ILE A 172 -2.42 17.61 -5.30
C ILE A 172 -1.59 16.79 -4.32
N ILE A 173 -1.24 17.35 -3.16
CA ILE A 173 -0.45 16.65 -2.14
C ILE A 173 -1.20 15.42 -1.62
N ALA A 174 -2.50 15.54 -1.34
CA ALA A 174 -3.32 14.41 -0.88
C ALA A 174 -3.37 13.28 -1.93
N CYS A 175 -3.56 13.61 -3.20
CA CYS A 175 -3.55 12.63 -4.28
C CYS A 175 -2.18 11.96 -4.41
N LEU A 176 -1.07 12.71 -4.33
CA LEU A 176 0.28 12.14 -4.36
C LEU A 176 0.52 11.17 -3.19
N LEU A 177 0.08 11.50 -1.97
CA LEU A 177 0.22 10.59 -0.82
C LEU A 177 -0.52 9.26 -1.03
N ILE A 178 -1.71 9.31 -1.63
CA ILE A 178 -2.52 8.12 -1.91
C ILE A 178 -1.93 7.31 -3.09
N ILE A 179 -1.50 7.99 -4.16
CA ILE A 179 -0.91 7.33 -5.34
C ILE A 179 0.37 6.60 -4.95
N PHE A 180 1.25 7.27 -4.19
CA PHE A 180 2.54 6.71 -3.87
C PHE A 180 2.51 5.72 -2.70
N GLU A 181 1.52 5.77 -1.80
CA GLU A 181 1.53 5.07 -0.51
C GLU A 181 2.79 5.39 0.30
N VAL A 182 2.64 5.79 1.55
CA VAL A 182 3.77 6.26 2.40
C VAL A 182 4.91 5.22 2.49
N GLU A 183 4.61 3.94 2.27
CA GLU A 183 5.56 2.83 2.22
C GLU A 183 6.42 2.81 0.93
N ASN A 184 5.87 3.12 -0.25
CA ASN A 184 6.67 3.14 -1.50
C ASN A 184 7.39 4.47 -1.72
N VAL A 185 6.98 5.56 -1.04
CA VAL A 185 7.70 6.84 -1.07
C VAL A 185 9.15 6.67 -0.61
N LYS A 186 9.39 5.86 0.44
CA LYS A 186 10.75 5.53 0.91
C LYS A 186 11.56 4.82 -0.16
N PHE A 187 10.95 3.89 -0.89
CA PHE A 187 11.59 3.14 -1.96
C PHE A 187 11.86 4.00 -3.20
N PHE A 188 10.93 4.90 -3.56
CA PHE A 188 11.08 5.87 -4.64
C PHE A 188 12.19 6.87 -4.37
N PHE A 189 12.26 7.48 -3.18
CA PHE A 189 13.35 8.38 -2.81
C PHE A 189 14.70 7.65 -2.69
N PHE A 190 14.72 6.38 -2.26
CA PHE A 190 15.92 5.54 -2.28
C PHE A 190 16.41 5.28 -3.73
N PHE A 191 15.49 4.99 -4.65
CA PHE A 191 15.79 4.77 -6.07
C PHE A 191 16.22 6.08 -6.77
N LEU A 192 15.53 7.19 -6.51
CA LEU A 192 15.86 8.51 -7.02
C LEU A 192 17.22 8.98 -6.48
N GLY A 193 17.51 8.74 -5.20
CA GLY A 193 18.82 8.97 -4.59
C GLY A 193 19.94 8.19 -5.29
N ARG A 194 19.70 6.93 -5.69
CA ARG A 194 20.65 6.14 -6.48
C ARG A 194 20.87 6.71 -7.89
N ILE A 195 19.83 7.17 -8.57
CA ILE A 195 19.95 7.82 -9.88
C ILE A 195 20.76 9.12 -9.76
N VAL A 196 20.44 9.97 -8.78
CA VAL A 196 21.16 11.22 -8.53
C VAL A 196 22.62 10.95 -8.17
N LEU A 197 22.91 9.96 -7.31
CA LEU A 197 24.28 9.54 -6.98
C LEU A 197 25.05 9.01 -8.20
N ASN A 198 24.39 8.26 -9.09
CA ASN A 198 25.00 7.78 -10.33
C ASN A 198 25.24 8.92 -11.33
N PHE A 199 24.33 9.90 -11.41
CA PHE A 199 24.49 11.12 -12.19
C PHE A 199 25.65 11.98 -11.65
N PHE A 200 25.75 12.16 -10.33
CA PHE A 200 26.86 12.84 -9.68
C PHE A 200 28.18 12.10 -9.88
N LYS A 201 28.21 10.76 -9.80
CA LYS A 201 29.41 9.96 -10.15
C LYS A 201 29.83 10.17 -11.60
N LEU A 202 28.89 10.25 -12.55
CA LEU A 202 29.16 10.53 -13.96
C LEU A 202 29.73 11.94 -14.18
N ILE A 203 29.20 12.95 -13.49
CA ILE A 203 29.68 14.34 -13.56
C ILE A 203 31.07 14.47 -12.92
N PHE A 204 31.31 13.85 -11.75
CA PHE A 204 32.61 13.88 -11.07
C PHE A 204 33.68 13.03 -11.76
N LYS A 205 33.32 11.96 -12.49
CA LYS A 205 34.24 11.17 -13.30
C LYS A 205 34.74 11.93 -14.54
N LYS A 206 33.97 12.91 -15.04
CA LYS A 206 34.40 13.83 -16.11
C LYS A 206 35.32 14.97 -15.62
N ARG A 207 35.33 15.31 -14.33
CA ARG A 207 36.21 16.37 -13.78
C ARG A 207 37.63 15.91 -13.38
N LYS A 208 37.90 14.60 -13.29
CA LYS A 208 39.27 14.09 -13.02
C LYS A 208 40.16 13.88 -14.26
N LYS A 209 39.68 14.21 -15.47
CA LYS A 209 40.48 14.22 -16.70
C LYS A 209 40.57 15.62 -17.29
N LYS A 210 41.35 16.50 -16.64
CA LYS A 210 42.09 17.63 -17.24
C LYS A 210 42.72 18.47 -16.13
N LEU A 211 43.98 18.19 -15.81
CA LEU A 211 44.94 19.22 -15.44
C LEU A 211 46.31 18.79 -16.01
N PRO A 212 46.87 19.50 -17.01
CA PRO A 212 48.17 19.21 -17.57
C PRO A 212 49.31 19.72 -16.67
N GLN A 213 50.45 19.05 -16.85
CA GLN A 213 51.78 19.31 -16.31
C GLN A 213 52.15 20.80 -16.24
N ILE A 214 52.34 21.32 -15.03
CA ILE A 214 53.35 22.35 -14.78
C ILE A 214 54.51 21.65 -14.06
N LYS A 215 55.61 21.61 -14.80
CA LYS A 215 56.94 21.08 -14.52
C LYS A 215 57.42 21.47 -13.11
N LYS A 216 58.02 20.54 -12.35
CA LYS A 216 59.45 20.18 -12.44
C LYS A 216 60.33 21.44 -12.39
N GLU A 217 60.43 22.05 -11.23
CA GLU A 217 61.58 22.86 -10.79
C GLU A 217 61.37 23.31 -9.33
N LYS A 218 61.62 22.43 -8.36
CA LYS A 218 61.94 22.79 -6.95
C LYS A 218 62.18 21.60 -6.01
N ARG A 219 62.47 20.41 -6.55
CA ARG A 219 62.68 19.20 -5.72
C ARG A 219 64.12 18.69 -5.65
N GLU A 220 65.10 19.53 -6.01
CA GLU A 220 66.53 19.20 -5.93
C GLU A 220 67.34 20.06 -4.97
N LYS A 221 66.72 20.79 -4.06
CA LYS A 221 67.46 21.40 -2.95
C LYS A 221 66.86 21.01 -1.62
N ILE A 222 67.72 20.35 -0.84
CA ILE A 222 67.62 20.11 0.60
C ILE A 222 66.88 18.81 0.98
N LYS A 223 67.39 17.69 0.46
CA LYS A 223 67.72 16.53 1.30
C LYS A 223 69.13 16.77 1.86
N ALA A 224 69.22 17.36 3.04
CA ALA A 224 70.41 17.34 3.88
C ALA A 224 69.95 17.43 5.33
N GLY A 225 70.37 16.48 6.17
CA GLY A 225 70.11 16.50 7.61
C GLY A 225 69.14 15.40 8.08
N LYS A 226 69.67 14.19 8.22
CA LYS A 226 69.06 13.06 8.95
C LYS A 226 69.63 13.06 10.38
N LYS A 227 68.92 12.42 11.32
CA LYS A 227 69.32 12.00 12.69
C LYS A 227 69.16 13.11 13.76
N GLU A 228 68.76 12.87 15.00
CA GLU A 228 68.57 11.69 15.86
C GLU A 228 67.93 12.17 17.21
N ILE A 229 67.54 11.24 18.09
CA ILE A 229 67.39 11.36 19.58
C ILE A 229 66.02 11.79 20.19
N SER A 230 65.38 10.83 20.89
CA SER A 230 64.59 11.00 22.14
C SER A 230 65.55 10.97 23.35
N PRO A 231 65.29 11.47 24.59
CA PRO A 231 64.03 11.33 25.37
C PRO A 231 63.68 12.38 26.49
N GLN A 232 62.48 12.21 27.08
CA GLN A 232 62.01 12.45 28.49
C GLN A 232 62.04 13.84 29.19
N ILE A 233 60.91 14.21 29.82
CA ILE A 233 60.66 14.34 31.31
C ILE A 233 59.22 14.89 31.59
N GLU A 234 58.50 14.20 32.49
CA GLU A 234 57.19 14.50 33.16
C GLU A 234 57.28 15.63 34.23
N PRO A 235 56.25 16.04 35.05
CA PRO A 235 54.88 15.51 35.30
C PRO A 235 53.76 16.60 35.42
N PHE A 236 52.47 16.21 35.59
CA PHE A 236 51.55 16.69 36.67
C PHE A 236 50.11 16.11 36.56
N ILE A 237 49.84 15.14 37.44
CA ILE A 237 48.65 14.75 38.25
C ILE A 237 47.20 15.14 37.82
N GLU A 238 46.36 14.08 37.85
CA GLU A 238 44.91 13.89 38.12
C GLU A 238 44.06 15.11 38.56
N GLU A 239 42.75 15.23 38.29
CA GLU A 239 41.70 14.27 38.73
C GLU A 239 40.29 14.62 38.20
N SER A 240 39.47 13.57 38.14
CA SER A 240 38.00 13.50 38.32
C SER A 240 37.04 13.58 37.11
N GLU A 241 36.25 12.52 37.11
CA GLU A 241 35.18 12.07 36.23
C GLU A 241 33.97 13.03 36.20
N ARG A 242 33.30 13.12 35.03
CA ARG A 242 31.92 13.61 34.94
C ARG A 242 30.99 12.48 34.55
N SER A 243 30.16 12.09 35.50
CA SER A 243 28.95 11.28 35.29
C SER A 243 27.86 12.10 34.57
N PRO A 244 26.92 11.45 33.87
CA PRO A 244 25.91 12.11 33.04
C PRO A 244 24.67 12.56 33.83
N ASN A 245 24.04 13.66 33.37
CA ASN A 245 22.84 14.27 33.93
C ASN A 245 21.63 13.33 33.95
N ILE A 246 21.01 13.21 35.13
CA ILE A 246 19.68 12.67 35.36
C ILE A 246 18.71 13.86 35.42
N ILE A 247 17.65 13.84 34.62
CA ILE A 247 16.53 14.78 34.74
C ILE A 247 15.37 14.00 35.33
N ASP A 248 15.00 14.38 36.55
CA ASP A 248 13.91 13.83 37.33
C ASP A 248 12.62 14.62 37.03
N HIS A 249 11.56 13.94 36.62
CA HIS A 249 10.23 14.51 36.46
C HIS A 249 9.26 13.82 37.43
N ALA A 250 9.35 14.21 38.70
CA ALA A 250 8.36 13.87 39.71
C ALA A 250 8.19 15.04 40.66
N SER A 251 7.17 15.88 40.42
CA SER A 251 6.26 16.47 41.41
C SER A 251 5.66 17.80 40.92
N SER A 252 4.48 17.75 40.34
CA SER A 252 3.46 18.78 40.60
C SER A 252 2.10 18.10 40.68
N GLU A 253 1.50 18.22 41.85
CA GLU A 253 0.23 17.64 42.25
C GLU A 253 -0.97 18.38 41.62
N ASN A 254 -2.08 17.65 41.59
CA ASN A 254 -3.47 18.08 41.65
C ASN A 254 -4.10 18.73 40.40
N SER A 255 -4.80 17.90 39.63
CA SER A 255 -6.25 18.07 39.51
C SER A 255 -6.92 16.75 39.14
N ASP A 256 -7.75 16.26 40.07
CA ASP A 256 -8.75 15.24 39.83
C ASP A 256 -9.68 15.67 38.70
N LYS A 257 -9.54 15.03 37.54
CA LYS A 257 -10.62 14.88 36.57
C LYS A 257 -10.64 13.44 36.12
N GLU A 258 -11.63 12.71 36.65
CA GLU A 258 -12.13 11.46 36.09
C GLU A 258 -12.08 11.53 34.56
N ARG A 259 -11.24 10.68 33.95
CA ARG A 259 -11.33 10.40 32.53
C ARG A 259 -12.65 9.68 32.29
N ARG A 260 -13.72 10.44 32.10
CA ARG A 260 -14.95 9.95 31.47
C ARG A 260 -14.54 9.37 30.13
N VAL A 261 -14.58 8.05 30.02
CA VAL A 261 -14.60 7.34 28.75
C VAL A 261 -15.82 7.90 27.99
N VAL A 262 -15.59 8.83 27.08
CA VAL A 262 -16.63 9.31 26.18
C VAL A 262 -16.97 8.12 25.28
N LYS A 263 -18.03 7.39 25.63
CA LYS A 263 -18.61 6.38 24.74
C LYS A 263 -18.84 7.06 23.38
N PRO A 264 -18.39 6.45 22.26
CA PRO A 264 -18.63 7.02 20.96
C PRO A 264 -20.14 7.27 20.80
N ILE A 265 -20.51 8.51 20.48
CA ILE A 265 -21.90 8.85 20.18
C ILE A 265 -22.21 8.18 18.85
N ILE A 266 -22.77 6.98 18.90
CA ILE A 266 -23.35 6.33 17.73
C ILE A 266 -24.48 7.27 17.28
N PRO A 267 -24.41 7.87 16.07
CA PRO A 267 -25.51 8.66 15.57
C PRO A 267 -26.75 7.76 15.60
N LYS A 268 -27.80 8.18 16.30
CA LYS A 268 -29.11 7.51 16.24
C LYS A 268 -29.54 7.57 14.78
N ARG A 269 -29.26 6.49 14.04
CA ARG A 269 -29.82 6.26 12.73
C ARG A 269 -31.33 6.26 12.96
N LYS A 270 -32.01 7.33 12.57
CA LYS A 270 -33.47 7.28 12.40
C LYS A 270 -33.69 6.11 11.46
N LEU A 271 -34.29 5.04 11.97
CA LEU A 271 -34.87 4.00 11.14
C LEU A 271 -35.89 4.72 10.26
N THR A 272 -35.48 5.10 9.05
CA THR A 272 -36.33 5.75 8.06
C THR A 272 -37.27 4.76 7.37
N GLN A 273 -37.26 3.49 7.79
CA GLN A 273 -38.32 2.57 7.47
C GLN A 273 -39.37 2.68 8.58
N ASP A 274 -40.44 3.41 8.24
CA ASP A 274 -41.71 3.25 8.89
C ASP A 274 -42.07 1.75 8.82
N ARG A 275 -42.18 1.11 9.99
CA ARG A 275 -42.39 -0.34 10.11
C ARG A 275 -43.79 -0.75 9.66
N SER A 276 -44.61 0.22 9.26
CA SER A 276 -46.05 0.12 9.00
C SER A 276 -46.40 -0.32 7.57
N GLU A 277 -45.44 -0.45 6.65
CA GLU A 277 -45.70 -0.79 5.24
C GLU A 277 -45.16 -2.14 4.77
N ILE A 278 -44.68 -3.02 5.67
CA ILE A 278 -44.46 -4.42 5.30
C ILE A 278 -45.77 -5.15 5.58
N PRO A 279 -46.50 -5.64 4.57
CA PRO A 279 -47.68 -6.47 4.81
C PRO A 279 -47.27 -7.64 5.69
N ASP A 280 -48.05 -7.92 6.75
CA ASP A 280 -47.91 -9.12 7.56
C ASP A 280 -48.18 -10.35 6.66
N GLU A 281 -47.17 -10.76 5.88
CA GLU A 281 -47.13 -12.12 5.34
C GLU A 281 -47.27 -13.07 6.53
N PRO A 282 -48.04 -14.17 6.38
CA PRO A 282 -48.23 -15.13 7.46
C PRO A 282 -46.87 -15.49 8.03
N THR A 283 -46.73 -15.30 9.33
CA THR A 283 -45.48 -15.39 10.09
C THR A 283 -44.75 -16.65 9.64
N ARG A 284 -43.77 -16.51 8.74
CA ARG A 284 -43.03 -17.67 8.27
C ARG A 284 -42.31 -18.21 9.49
N PHE A 285 -42.76 -19.36 9.99
CA PHE A 285 -42.12 -20.02 11.12
C PHE A 285 -40.67 -20.28 10.72
N TYR A 286 -39.75 -19.60 11.40
CA TYR A 286 -38.33 -19.79 11.15
C TYR A 286 -37.92 -21.16 11.66
N GLU A 287 -37.62 -22.06 10.74
CA GLU A 287 -37.00 -23.34 11.06
C GLU A 287 -35.48 -23.19 10.98
N LYS A 288 -34.78 -23.48 12.08
CA LYS A 288 -33.32 -23.40 12.14
C LYS A 288 -32.74 -24.46 11.19
N PRO A 289 -31.85 -24.09 10.26
CA PRO A 289 -31.24 -25.08 9.36
C PRO A 289 -30.37 -26.05 10.16
N ASP A 290 -30.40 -27.33 9.76
CA ASP A 290 -29.50 -28.34 10.31
C ASP A 290 -28.05 -28.02 9.92
N VAL A 291 -27.20 -27.90 10.94
CA VAL A 291 -25.80 -27.46 10.81
C VAL A 291 -24.98 -28.47 9.99
N GLU A 292 -25.25 -29.77 10.18
CA GLU A 292 -24.48 -30.84 9.56
C GLU A 292 -24.69 -30.87 8.04
N SER A 293 -25.94 -30.75 7.59
CA SER A 293 -26.30 -30.74 6.16
C SER A 293 -26.02 -29.41 5.46
N PHE A 294 -26.17 -28.29 6.17
CA PHE A 294 -26.05 -26.96 5.54
C PHE A 294 -24.60 -26.48 5.41
N LEU A 295 -23.72 -26.83 6.36
CA LEU A 295 -22.34 -26.35 6.38
C LEU A 295 -21.35 -27.39 5.85
N ASN A 296 -20.28 -26.90 5.23
CA ASN A 296 -19.17 -27.72 4.75
C ASN A 296 -18.02 -27.74 5.76
N SER A 297 -17.37 -28.90 5.90
CA SER A 297 -16.08 -29.04 6.58
C SER A 297 -15.21 -29.98 5.77
N ILE A 298 -13.94 -29.62 5.58
CA ILE A 298 -12.93 -30.50 5.01
C ILE A 298 -11.98 -30.85 6.15
N LYS A 299 -11.93 -32.13 6.52
CA LYS A 299 -10.89 -32.61 7.42
C LYS A 299 -9.56 -32.49 6.69
N THR A 300 -8.67 -31.62 7.17
CA THR A 300 -7.30 -31.55 6.67
C THR A 300 -6.63 -32.90 6.92
N ASN A 301 -5.99 -33.45 5.89
CA ASN A 301 -5.19 -34.66 6.03
C ASN A 301 -4.14 -34.41 7.12
N LYS A 302 -3.96 -35.40 8.01
CA LYS A 302 -2.78 -35.47 8.89
C LYS A 302 -1.55 -35.40 7.99
N ARG A 303 -0.94 -34.21 7.88
CA ARG A 303 0.37 -34.05 7.26
C ARG A 303 1.37 -34.90 8.05
N ASP A 304 2.42 -35.32 7.36
CA ASP A 304 3.47 -36.18 7.89
C ASP A 304 4.05 -35.53 9.16
N ARG A 305 3.74 -36.14 10.31
CA ARG A 305 4.19 -35.64 11.63
C ARG A 305 5.70 -35.44 11.67
N GLU A 306 6.43 -36.26 10.93
CA GLU A 306 7.89 -36.21 10.81
C GLU A 306 8.37 -34.88 10.20
N GLU A 307 7.72 -34.38 9.14
CA GLU A 307 8.06 -33.10 8.51
C GLU A 307 7.84 -31.93 9.48
N ILE A 308 6.75 -31.99 10.26
CA ILE A 308 6.43 -30.98 11.26
C ILE A 308 7.47 -30.99 12.39
N GLU A 309 7.83 -32.17 12.91
CA GLU A 309 8.83 -32.31 13.98
C GLU A 309 10.21 -31.84 13.54
N GLU A 310 10.63 -32.14 12.31
CA GLU A 310 11.90 -31.67 11.76
C GLU A 310 11.92 -30.15 11.62
N ASN A 311 10.85 -29.57 11.08
CA ASN A 311 10.73 -28.12 10.92
C ASN A 311 10.75 -27.40 12.27
N ILE A 312 10.06 -27.93 13.29
CA ILE A 312 10.08 -27.38 14.65
C ILE A 312 11.52 -27.33 15.20
N LYS A 313 12.29 -28.42 15.06
CA LYS A 313 13.69 -28.46 15.52
C LYS A 313 14.56 -27.43 14.81
N ILE A 314 14.35 -27.25 13.50
CA ILE A 314 15.09 -26.26 12.71
C ILE A 314 14.76 -24.84 13.18
N VAL A 315 13.48 -24.51 13.29
CA VAL A 315 13.03 -23.17 13.69
C VAL A 315 13.47 -22.84 15.12
N SER A 316 13.37 -23.79 16.05
CA SER A 316 13.86 -23.60 17.43
C SER A 316 15.34 -23.22 17.47
N LYS A 317 16.20 -23.95 16.74
CA LYS A 317 17.63 -23.64 16.66
C LYS A 317 17.91 -22.30 16.00
N ILE A 318 17.12 -21.90 15.01
CA ILE A 318 17.26 -20.58 14.38
C ILE A 318 16.90 -19.47 15.37
N LEU A 319 15.82 -19.63 16.13
CA LEU A 319 15.41 -18.66 17.15
C LEU A 319 16.49 -18.49 18.22
N GLU A 320 16.97 -19.58 18.81
CA GLU A 320 18.02 -19.55 19.84
C GLU A 320 19.30 -18.88 19.32
N ARG A 321 19.77 -19.31 18.14
CA ARG A 321 20.97 -18.72 17.53
C ARG A 321 20.80 -17.24 17.25
N LYS A 322 19.64 -16.82 16.74
CA LYS A 322 19.39 -15.41 16.40
C LYS A 322 19.25 -14.55 17.64
N LEU A 323 18.59 -15.03 18.68
CA LEU A 323 18.54 -14.35 19.97
C LEU A 323 19.96 -14.17 20.55
N ALA A 324 20.80 -15.21 20.47
CA ALA A 324 22.19 -15.13 20.91
C ALA A 324 23.02 -14.10 20.10
N GLU A 325 22.83 -13.99 18.78
CA GLU A 325 23.47 -12.95 17.95
C GLU A 325 23.14 -11.52 18.43
N PHE A 326 21.99 -11.32 19.07
CA PHE A 326 21.56 -10.04 19.66
C PHE A 326 21.87 -9.92 21.17
N ASN A 327 22.74 -10.78 21.72
CA ASN A 327 23.06 -10.86 23.15
C ASN A 327 21.80 -11.04 24.02
N VAL A 328 20.92 -11.95 23.58
CA VAL A 328 19.74 -12.43 24.30
C VAL A 328 19.86 -13.93 24.46
N ASP A 329 20.39 -14.37 25.59
CA ASP A 329 20.48 -15.79 25.90
C ASP A 329 19.11 -16.32 26.31
N ALA A 330 18.59 -17.28 25.55
CA ALA A 330 17.30 -17.90 25.80
C ALA A 330 17.22 -19.28 25.12
N GLU A 331 16.38 -20.16 25.66
CA GLU A 331 16.21 -21.54 25.20
C GLU A 331 14.75 -21.83 24.87
N VAL A 332 14.48 -22.55 23.78
CA VAL A 332 13.13 -23.01 23.45
C VAL A 332 12.83 -24.28 24.25
N ILE A 333 11.88 -24.20 25.18
CA ILE A 333 11.57 -25.33 26.07
C ILE A 333 10.36 -26.14 25.62
N ASN A 334 9.36 -25.51 25.00
CA ASN A 334 8.15 -26.16 24.50
C ASN A 334 7.71 -25.54 23.19
N VAL A 335 6.96 -26.31 22.40
CA VAL A 335 6.35 -25.84 21.15
C VAL A 335 4.91 -26.33 21.09
N ASN A 336 3.97 -25.39 20.96
CA ASN A 336 2.55 -25.66 20.81
C ASN A 336 2.11 -25.39 19.37
N ILE A 337 1.61 -26.42 18.69
CA ILE A 337 1.28 -26.35 17.26
C ILE A 337 -0.22 -26.10 17.13
N GLY A 338 -0.57 -24.92 16.62
CA GLY A 338 -1.94 -24.57 16.28
C GLY A 338 -2.26 -24.81 14.80
N PRO A 339 -3.52 -24.59 14.40
CA PRO A 339 -3.94 -24.71 13.00
C PRO A 339 -3.37 -23.61 12.07
N ILE A 340 -3.16 -22.40 12.61
CA ILE A 340 -2.70 -21.23 11.83
C ILE A 340 -1.28 -20.81 12.20
N ILE A 341 -0.92 -20.94 13.47
CA ILE A 341 0.34 -20.50 14.06
C ILE A 341 0.92 -21.62 14.92
N THR A 342 2.23 -21.59 15.13
CA THR A 342 2.95 -22.39 16.11
C THR A 342 3.56 -21.45 17.14
N GLN A 343 3.29 -21.71 18.42
CA GLN A 343 3.83 -20.93 19.54
C GLN A 343 5.05 -21.64 20.12
N TYR A 344 6.20 -20.97 20.09
CA TYR A 344 7.45 -21.42 20.69
C TYR A 344 7.57 -20.78 22.07
N GLU A 345 7.60 -21.59 23.12
CA GLU A 345 7.80 -21.12 24.49
C GLU A 345 9.29 -21.05 24.81
N ILE A 346 9.75 -19.85 25.12
CA ILE A 346 11.15 -19.52 25.30
C ILE A 346 11.40 -19.15 26.76
N LYS A 347 12.40 -19.79 27.35
CA LYS A 347 12.90 -19.49 28.69
C LYS A 347 14.08 -18.52 28.58
N PRO A 348 13.94 -17.25 28.99
CA PRO A 348 15.05 -16.32 29.03
C PRO A 348 16.06 -16.68 30.12
N ALA A 349 17.34 -16.44 29.88
CA ALA A 349 18.37 -16.53 30.90
C ALA A 349 18.15 -15.45 32.00
N PRO A 350 18.66 -15.68 33.23
CA PRO A 350 18.57 -14.69 34.31
C PRO A 350 19.15 -13.33 33.89
N GLY A 351 18.42 -12.25 34.19
CA GLY A 351 18.84 -10.87 33.87
C GLY A 351 18.49 -10.40 32.45
N VAL A 352 17.96 -11.26 31.58
CA VAL A 352 17.47 -10.86 30.26
C VAL A 352 16.14 -10.09 30.39
N LYS A 353 16.12 -8.85 29.90
CA LYS A 353 14.92 -8.01 29.92
C LYS A 353 13.89 -8.49 28.89
N VAL A 354 12.65 -8.64 29.33
CA VAL A 354 11.49 -9.06 28.51
C VAL A 354 11.26 -8.13 27.31
N SER A 355 11.53 -6.83 27.47
CA SER A 355 11.38 -5.84 26.39
C SER A 355 12.28 -6.10 25.18
N LYS A 356 13.41 -6.80 25.35
CA LYS A 356 14.31 -7.15 24.23
C LYS A 356 13.63 -8.05 23.21
N PHE A 357 12.77 -8.97 23.65
CA PHE A 357 12.05 -9.87 22.74
C PHE A 357 11.09 -9.09 21.84
N HIS A 358 10.39 -8.10 22.39
CA HIS A 358 9.51 -7.23 21.60
C HIS A 358 10.30 -6.39 20.58
N SER A 359 11.45 -5.83 20.95
CA SER A 359 12.26 -5.04 20.03
C SER A 359 12.88 -5.86 18.90
N LEU A 360 13.10 -7.16 19.10
CA LEU A 360 13.69 -8.07 18.12
C LEU A 360 12.66 -8.76 17.22
N ALA A 361 11.38 -8.45 17.37
CA ALA A 361 10.32 -9.17 16.66
C ALA A 361 10.49 -9.15 15.13
N ASP A 362 10.81 -8.00 14.55
CA ASP A 362 11.00 -7.85 13.10
C ASP A 362 12.26 -8.56 12.60
N ASP A 363 13.37 -8.48 13.36
CA ASP A 363 14.64 -9.14 13.02
C ASP A 363 14.53 -10.66 13.11
N LEU A 364 13.81 -11.16 14.12
CA LEU A 364 13.51 -12.59 14.26
C LEU A 364 12.61 -13.08 13.13
N ALA A 365 11.58 -12.31 12.75
CA ALA A 365 10.70 -12.63 11.63
C ALA A 365 11.49 -12.76 10.31
N LEU A 366 12.43 -11.83 10.08
CA LEU A 366 13.33 -11.85 8.93
C LEU A 366 14.19 -13.12 8.92
N ALA A 367 14.75 -13.51 10.06
CA ALA A 367 15.65 -14.64 10.17
C ALA A 367 14.96 -16.00 9.88
N ILE A 368 13.70 -16.15 10.28
CA ILE A 368 12.91 -17.36 10.04
C ILE A 368 12.09 -17.30 8.74
N LYS A 369 12.25 -16.22 7.95
CA LYS A 369 11.49 -15.98 6.71
C LYS A 369 9.97 -15.95 6.91
N ALA A 370 9.51 -15.51 8.07
CA ALA A 370 8.09 -15.32 8.36
C ALA A 370 7.65 -13.92 7.92
N LYS A 371 6.38 -13.79 7.51
CA LYS A 371 5.79 -12.47 7.19
C LYS A 371 5.78 -11.53 8.40
N SER A 372 5.48 -12.08 9.57
CA SER A 372 5.50 -11.41 10.87
C SER A 372 5.50 -12.46 11.96
N ILE A 373 5.96 -12.09 13.15
CA ILE A 373 5.82 -12.89 14.37
C ILE A 373 5.11 -12.07 15.44
N ARG A 374 4.44 -12.74 16.37
CA ARG A 374 3.86 -12.10 17.55
C ARG A 374 4.61 -12.57 18.78
N VAL A 375 5.07 -11.61 19.58
CA VAL A 375 5.76 -11.88 20.84
C VAL A 375 4.77 -11.65 21.98
N GLN A 376 4.57 -12.66 22.83
CA GLN A 376 3.78 -12.60 24.05
C GLN A 376 4.72 -12.75 25.24
N ALA A 377 4.96 -11.65 25.95
CA ALA A 377 6.01 -11.62 26.97
C ALA A 377 5.54 -10.80 28.20
N PRO A 378 5.44 -11.40 29.40
CA PRO A 378 5.50 -12.84 29.71
C PRO A 378 4.20 -13.59 29.35
N ILE A 379 4.28 -14.91 29.18
CA ILE A 379 3.11 -15.80 29.17
C ILE A 379 2.52 -15.83 30.59
N PRO A 380 1.23 -15.46 30.78
CA PRO A 380 0.59 -15.46 32.08
C PRO A 380 0.72 -16.80 32.81
N GLY A 381 1.20 -16.75 34.06
CA GLY A 381 1.32 -17.95 34.92
C GLY A 381 2.46 -18.91 34.57
N ARG A 382 3.27 -18.66 33.54
CA ARG A 382 4.37 -19.57 33.14
C ARG A 382 5.78 -18.99 33.25
N GLY A 383 5.94 -17.66 33.28
CA GLY A 383 7.26 -17.03 33.37
C GLY A 383 8.13 -17.24 32.12
N LEU A 384 7.49 -17.49 30.98
CA LEU A 384 8.11 -17.76 29.68
C LEU A 384 7.77 -16.63 28.70
N VAL A 385 8.46 -16.60 27.56
CA VAL A 385 8.14 -15.73 26.43
C VAL A 385 7.59 -16.60 25.30
N GLY A 386 6.39 -16.29 24.81
CA GLY A 386 5.78 -16.98 23.68
C GLY A 386 6.10 -16.26 22.37
N ILE A 387 6.74 -16.94 21.43
CA ILE A 387 6.91 -16.44 20.05
C ILE A 387 5.98 -17.22 19.13
N GLU A 388 4.97 -16.54 18.62
CA GLU A 388 3.97 -17.07 17.70
C GLU A 388 4.42 -16.84 16.25
N ILE A 389 4.62 -17.94 15.52
CA ILE A 389 5.09 -17.96 14.14
C ILE A 389 3.99 -18.56 13.26
N PRO A 390 3.62 -17.94 12.13
CA PRO A 390 2.66 -18.53 11.21
C PRO A 390 3.15 -19.86 10.62
N ASN A 391 2.25 -20.85 10.56
CA ASN A 391 2.55 -22.12 9.91
C ASN A 391 2.74 -21.91 8.40
N ILE A 392 3.65 -22.69 7.80
CA ILE A 392 3.87 -22.71 6.35
C ILE A 392 2.57 -23.05 5.63
N ASN A 393 1.88 -24.07 6.13
CA ASN A 393 0.58 -24.48 5.64
C ASN A 393 -0.49 -24.22 6.71
N ARG A 394 -1.33 -23.22 6.48
CA ARG A 394 -2.40 -22.82 7.39
C ARG A 394 -3.67 -23.62 7.10
N ASP A 395 -4.31 -24.12 8.16
CA ASP A 395 -5.56 -24.84 8.03
C ASP A 395 -6.76 -23.88 7.97
N THR A 396 -7.79 -24.23 7.19
CA THR A 396 -9.02 -23.44 7.16
C THR A 396 -9.87 -23.80 8.38
N ILE A 397 -10.28 -22.79 9.16
CA ILE A 397 -11.22 -23.01 10.27
C ILE A 397 -12.64 -22.94 9.72
N PHE A 398 -13.31 -24.09 9.63
CA PHE A 398 -14.68 -24.17 9.16
C PHE A 398 -15.66 -23.83 10.27
N LEU A 399 -16.67 -23.01 9.95
CA LEU A 399 -17.76 -22.67 10.88
C LEU A 399 -18.46 -23.93 11.40
N LYS A 400 -18.63 -24.95 10.54
CA LYS A 400 -19.21 -26.24 10.90
C LYS A 400 -18.51 -26.87 12.12
N ASP A 401 -17.18 -26.85 12.14
CA ASP A 401 -16.42 -27.47 13.24
C ASP A 401 -16.71 -26.82 14.58
N VAL A 402 -16.87 -25.49 14.60
CA VAL A 402 -17.15 -24.73 15.82
C VAL A 402 -18.62 -24.88 16.20
N MET A 403 -19.53 -24.85 15.23
CA MET A 403 -20.96 -25.01 15.45
C MET A 403 -21.34 -26.39 16.00
N LEU A 404 -20.57 -27.43 15.64
CA LEU A 404 -20.76 -28.80 16.13
C LEU A 404 -20.02 -29.09 17.43
N SER A 405 -19.25 -28.14 17.96
CA SER A 405 -18.53 -28.29 19.22
C SER A 405 -19.46 -28.41 20.42
N ASP A 406 -19.00 -29.08 21.46
CA ASP A 406 -19.76 -29.23 22.71
C ASP A 406 -20.00 -27.86 23.37
N GLN A 407 -19.03 -26.95 23.28
CA GLN A 407 -19.16 -25.57 23.77
C GLN A 407 -20.30 -24.82 23.09
N MET A 408 -20.50 -24.99 21.78
CA MET A 408 -21.62 -24.36 21.07
C MET A 408 -22.95 -25.04 21.39
N LYS A 409 -22.98 -26.38 21.44
CA LYS A 409 -24.20 -27.15 21.70
C LYS A 409 -24.74 -26.97 23.12
N SER A 410 -23.86 -26.74 24.09
CA SER A 410 -24.20 -26.52 25.50
C SER A 410 -24.47 -25.05 25.83
N ALA A 411 -24.40 -24.14 24.85
CA ALA A 411 -24.64 -22.73 25.10
C ALA A 411 -26.14 -22.41 25.25
N ASP A 412 -26.51 -21.81 26.38
CA ASP A 412 -27.90 -21.49 26.69
C ASP A 412 -28.41 -20.22 25.99
N SER A 413 -27.50 -19.29 25.66
CA SER A 413 -27.88 -18.00 25.09
C SER A 413 -28.20 -18.12 23.60
N ILE A 414 -29.36 -17.56 23.22
CA ILE A 414 -29.75 -17.42 21.81
C ILE A 414 -28.82 -16.48 21.03
N LEU A 415 -28.02 -15.68 21.73
CA LEU A 415 -27.04 -14.76 21.15
C LEU A 415 -25.60 -15.29 21.25
N THR A 416 -25.41 -16.60 21.48
CA THR A 416 -24.10 -17.21 21.39
C THR A 416 -23.61 -17.24 19.94
N ILE A 417 -22.36 -16.84 19.75
CA ILE A 417 -21.68 -16.78 18.47
C ILE A 417 -20.44 -17.68 18.49
N ALA A 418 -20.29 -18.46 17.43
CA ALA A 418 -19.06 -19.17 17.11
C ALA A 418 -18.00 -18.18 16.59
N LEU A 419 -16.93 -17.96 17.36
CA LEU A 419 -15.84 -17.05 16.96
C LEU A 419 -14.81 -17.76 16.08
N GLY A 420 -14.48 -19.02 16.39
CA GLY A 420 -13.43 -19.75 15.69
C GLY A 420 -12.76 -20.81 16.55
N LYS A 421 -11.45 -20.95 16.38
CA LYS A 421 -10.59 -21.79 17.21
C LYS A 421 -9.46 -20.96 17.82
N ASP A 422 -9.01 -21.33 19.01
CA ASP A 422 -7.87 -20.71 19.69
C ASP A 422 -6.53 -21.14 19.05
N ILE A 423 -5.42 -20.66 19.63
CA ILE A 423 -4.06 -20.98 19.17
C ILE A 423 -3.70 -22.47 19.30
N SER A 424 -4.43 -23.23 20.11
CA SER A 424 -4.25 -24.68 20.28
C SER A 424 -5.25 -25.49 19.43
N GLY A 425 -6.15 -24.81 18.70
CA GLY A 425 -7.18 -25.45 17.87
C GLY A 425 -8.48 -25.77 18.61
N ASN A 426 -8.65 -25.35 19.87
CA ASN A 426 -9.89 -25.56 20.60
C ASN A 426 -10.97 -24.60 20.12
N PRO A 427 -12.24 -25.04 19.96
CA PRO A 427 -13.33 -24.16 19.56
C PRO A 427 -13.59 -23.07 20.61
N VAL A 428 -13.82 -21.85 20.12
CA VAL A 428 -14.12 -20.66 20.93
C VAL A 428 -15.49 -20.13 20.54
N VAL A 429 -16.37 -20.06 21.53
CA VAL A 429 -17.71 -19.48 21.44
C VAL A 429 -17.83 -18.33 22.44
N ALA A 430 -18.65 -17.35 22.12
CA ALA A 430 -18.87 -16.18 22.97
C ALA A 430 -20.35 -15.83 23.02
N ASP A 431 -20.83 -15.40 24.18
CA ASP A 431 -22.19 -14.89 24.32
C ASP A 431 -22.20 -13.37 24.13
N LEU A 432 -22.97 -12.89 23.16
CA LEU A 432 -23.14 -11.45 22.96
C LEU A 432 -23.85 -10.76 24.12
N ASN A 433 -24.70 -11.46 24.89
CA ASN A 433 -25.44 -10.83 25.99
C ASN A 433 -24.54 -10.25 27.08
N ILE A 434 -23.32 -10.76 27.23
CA ILE A 434 -22.34 -10.33 28.23
C ILE A 434 -21.28 -9.37 27.67
N MET A 435 -21.38 -9.00 26.39
CA MET A 435 -20.49 -8.04 25.72
C MET A 435 -21.17 -6.67 25.56
N PRO A 436 -20.44 -5.54 25.61
CA PRO A 436 -21.03 -4.23 25.33
C PRO A 436 -21.32 -4.01 23.84
#